data_AF-A0A3R9LQS0-F1
#
_entry.id   AF-A0A3R9LQS0-F1
#
_cell.length_a   1.000
_cell.length_b   1.000
_cell.length_c   1.000
_cell.angle_alpha   90.00
_cell.angle_beta   90.00
_cell.angle_gamma   90.00
#
_symmetry.space_group_name_H-M   'P 1'
#
loop_
_entity.id
_entity.type
_entity.pdbx_description
1 polymer ?
#
loop_
_entity_poly.entity_id
_entity_poly.type
_entity_poly.pdbx_seq_one_letter_code
_entity_poly.pdbx_strand_id
1 'polypeptide(L)'
;MSQLKRIQEMEEHLNKYSQVLAKAQSALAELEASQKNYIQLRDYYTSQVFFDDLEFSNRPDFPEDVACGVLSEDAVYDLMGEHFETALQLLDLSSAMLKER
;
A
#
# COMPACT_ATOMS: atom_id res chain seq x y z
N MET A 1 23.83 -31.00 15.91
CA MET A 1 23.14 -31.36 14.65
C MET A 1 24.11 -32.02 13.68
N SER A 2 23.66 -33.02 12.90
CA SER A 2 24.46 -33.60 11.81
C SER A 2 24.59 -32.62 10.63
N GLN A 3 25.56 -32.86 9.74
CA GLN A 3 25.75 -32.06 8.52
C GLN A 3 24.49 -32.05 7.65
N LEU A 4 23.88 -33.22 7.45
CA LEU A 4 22.64 -33.35 6.67
C LEU A 4 21.50 -32.48 7.23
N LYS A 5 21.29 -32.50 8.55
CA LYS A 5 20.24 -31.69 9.19
C LYS A 5 20.46 -30.19 8.99
N ARG A 6 21.70 -29.70 9.13
CA ARG A 6 22.01 -28.28 8.90
C ARG A 6 21.79 -27.88 7.45
N ILE A 7 22.14 -28.74 6.48
CA ILE A 7 21.93 -28.46 5.06
C ILE A 7 20.44 -28.33 4.76
N GLN A 8 19.63 -29.26 5.27
CA GLN A 8 18.17 -29.21 5.09
C GLN A 8 17.55 -27.95 5.71
N GLU A 9 17.99 -27.57 6.91
CA GLU A 9 17.53 -26.35 7.58
C GLU A 9 17.87 -25.08 6.78
N MET A 10 19.10 -24.97 6.27
CA MET A 10 19.49 -23.83 5.44
C MET A 10 18.79 -23.81 4.08
N GLU A 11 18.55 -24.97 3.47
CA GLU A 11 17.78 -25.10 2.23
C GLU A 11 16.33 -24.63 2.42
N GLU A 12 15.71 -24.96 3.55
CA GLU A 12 14.38 -24.47 3.91
C GLU A 12 14.36 -22.94 4.07
N HIS A 13 15.38 -22.38 4.73
CA HIS A 13 15.51 -20.92 4.87
C HIS A 13 15.70 -20.23 3.52
N LEU A 14 16.58 -20.76 2.66
CA LEU A 14 16.83 -20.24 1.32
C LEU A 14 15.53 -20.20 0.52
N ASN A 15 14.86 -21.35 0.39
CA ASN A 15 13.65 -21.46 -0.42
C ASN A 15 12.53 -20.56 0.09
N LYS A 16 12.33 -20.51 1.42
CA LYS A 16 11.32 -19.64 2.03
C LYS A 16 11.62 -18.16 1.77
N TYR A 17 12.86 -17.73 2.02
CA TYR A 17 13.21 -16.33 1.88
C TYR A 17 13.19 -15.87 0.42
N SER A 18 13.67 -16.70 -0.52
CA SER A 18 13.58 -16.42 -1.96
C SER A 18 12.14 -16.23 -2.42
N GLN A 19 11.21 -17.07 -1.95
CA GLN A 19 9.79 -16.92 -2.30
C GLN A 19 9.17 -15.63 -1.73
N VAL A 20 9.47 -15.30 -0.48
CA VAL A 20 8.96 -14.07 0.15
C VAL A 20 9.53 -12.83 -0.53
N LEU A 21 10.83 -12.85 -0.84
CA LEU A 21 11.50 -11.73 -1.50
C LEU A 21 10.91 -11.46 -2.89
N ALA A 22 10.62 -12.49 -3.67
CA ALA A 22 9.97 -12.35 -4.98
C ALA A 22 8.57 -11.72 -4.87
N LYS A 23 7.78 -12.14 -3.87
CA LYS A 23 6.45 -11.54 -3.61
C LYS A 23 6.57 -10.07 -3.19
N ALA A 24 7.51 -9.75 -2.30
CA ALA A 24 7.75 -8.39 -1.87
C ALA A 24 8.17 -7.48 -3.04
N GLN A 25 9.03 -7.97 -3.94
CA GLN A 25 9.43 -7.23 -5.14
C GLN A 25 8.24 -6.95 -6.09
N SER A 26 7.36 -7.93 -6.30
CA SER A 26 6.14 -7.72 -7.10
C SER A 26 5.24 -6.66 -6.47
N ALA A 27 4.96 -6.78 -5.17
CA ALA A 27 4.12 -5.84 -4.45
C ALA A 27 4.71 -4.42 -4.44
N LEU A 28 6.03 -4.28 -4.28
CA LEU A 28 6.72 -2.99 -4.35
C LEU A 28 6.60 -2.37 -5.74
N ALA A 29 6.75 -3.16 -6.81
CA ALA A 29 6.59 -2.66 -8.17
C ALA A 29 5.16 -2.19 -8.46
N GLU A 30 4.15 -2.93 -7.98
CA GLU A 30 2.75 -2.53 -8.08
C GLU A 30 2.45 -1.25 -7.30
N LEU A 31 3.00 -1.12 -6.08
CA LEU A 31 2.87 0.07 -5.25
C LEU A 31 3.52 1.28 -5.93
N GLU A 32 4.74 1.12 -6.45
CA GLU A 32 5.47 2.17 -7.18
C GLU A 32 4.70 2.64 -8.43
N ALA A 33 4.16 1.69 -9.22
CA ALA A 33 3.35 2.03 -10.39
C ALA A 33 2.05 2.77 -10.01
N SER A 34 1.50 2.50 -8.82
CA SER A 34 0.25 3.09 -8.33
C SER A 34 0.45 4.43 -7.63
N GLN A 35 1.68 4.83 -7.30
CA GLN A 35 1.97 6.06 -6.56
C GLN A 35 1.38 7.32 -7.21
N LYS A 36 1.42 7.41 -8.55
CA LYS A 36 0.83 8.53 -9.27
C LYS A 36 -0.68 8.64 -9.04
N ASN A 37 -1.39 7.51 -9.01
CA ASN A 37 -2.83 7.48 -8.78
C ASN A 37 -3.16 7.85 -7.34
N TYR A 38 -2.38 7.36 -6.37
CA TYR A 38 -2.50 7.77 -4.97
C TYR A 38 -2.33 9.28 -4.79
N ILE A 39 -1.31 9.87 -5.41
CA ILE A 39 -1.09 11.32 -5.35
C ILE A 39 -2.30 12.08 -5.91
N GLN A 40 -2.83 11.66 -7.05
CA GLN A 40 -4.04 12.27 -7.63
C GLN A 40 -5.26 12.15 -6.70
N LEU A 41 -5.46 11.00 -6.07
CA LEU A 41 -6.54 10.77 -5.11
C LEU A 41 -6.41 11.66 -3.87
N ARG A 42 -5.21 11.74 -3.28
CA ARG A 42 -4.92 12.63 -2.15
C ARG A 42 -5.17 14.09 -2.52
N ASP A 43 -4.66 14.52 -3.67
CA ASP A 43 -4.81 15.90 -4.13
C ASP A 43 -6.28 16.23 -4.38
N TYR A 44 -7.05 15.29 -4.96
CA TYR A 44 -8.50 15.39 -5.10
C TYR A 44 -9.19 15.58 -3.74
N TYR A 45 -8.95 14.69 -2.78
CA TYR A 45 -9.59 14.70 -1.46
C TYR A 45 -9.38 16.03 -0.71
N THR A 46 -8.22 16.66 -0.88
CA THR A 46 -7.90 17.95 -0.25
C THR A 46 -8.33 19.19 -1.06
N SER A 47 -8.96 19.00 -2.22
CA SER A 47 -9.28 20.08 -3.16
C SER A 47 -10.70 20.61 -2.99
N GLN A 48 -10.94 21.82 -3.52
CA GLN A 48 -12.30 22.36 -3.67
C GLN A 48 -13.19 21.45 -4.53
N VAL A 49 -12.62 20.75 -5.52
CA VAL A 49 -13.37 19.85 -6.43
C VAL A 49 -14.05 18.73 -5.64
N PHE A 50 -13.38 18.17 -4.62
CA PHE A 50 -13.99 17.19 -3.73
C PHE A 50 -15.23 17.74 -3.03
N PHE A 51 -15.17 18.97 -2.51
CA PHE A 51 -16.31 19.58 -1.83
C PHE A 51 -17.46 19.87 -2.79
N ASP A 52 -17.15 20.31 -4.01
CA ASP A 52 -18.14 20.56 -5.07
C ASP A 52 -18.82 19.24 -5.49
N ASP A 53 -18.05 18.16 -5.62
CA ASP A 53 -18.56 16.82 -5.95
C ASP A 53 -19.37 16.22 -4.79
N LEU A 54 -18.97 16.48 -3.53
CA LEU A 54 -19.73 16.11 -2.34
C LEU A 54 -21.08 16.83 -2.32
N GLU A 55 -21.11 18.14 -2.58
CA GLU A 55 -22.36 18.89 -2.71
C GLU A 55 -23.24 18.34 -3.85
N PHE A 56 -22.63 18.04 -5.00
CA PHE A 56 -23.32 17.41 -6.13
C PHE A 56 -23.93 16.06 -5.76
N SER A 57 -23.21 15.22 -5.01
CA SER A 57 -23.70 13.91 -4.56
C SER A 57 -24.87 13.98 -3.59
N ASN A 58 -25.07 15.11 -2.91
CA ASN A 58 -26.17 15.33 -1.98
C ASN A 58 -27.47 15.83 -2.65
N ARG A 59 -27.47 15.99 -3.99
CA ARG A 59 -28.66 16.46 -4.70
C ARG A 59 -29.74 15.38 -4.80
N PRO A 60 -31.05 15.74 -4.80
CA PRO A 60 -32.14 14.76 -4.85
C PRO A 60 -32.17 13.89 -6.12
N ASP A 61 -31.53 14.33 -7.20
CA ASP A 61 -31.46 13.66 -8.50
C ASP A 61 -30.17 12.88 -8.72
N PHE A 62 -29.29 12.79 -7.71
CA PHE A 62 -28.08 11.99 -7.80
C PHE A 62 -28.41 10.48 -7.85
N PRO A 63 -27.81 9.69 -8.75
CA PRO A 63 -28.13 8.27 -8.87
C PRO A 63 -27.78 7.46 -7.61
N GLU A 64 -28.72 6.68 -7.08
CA GLU A 64 -28.53 5.86 -5.88
C GLU A 64 -27.58 4.66 -6.09
N ASP A 65 -27.31 4.27 -7.34
CA ASP A 65 -26.47 3.12 -7.70
C ASP A 65 -24.99 3.47 -7.93
N VAL A 66 -24.62 4.74 -7.79
CA VAL A 66 -23.22 5.19 -7.92
C VAL A 66 -22.49 5.07 -6.59
N ALA A 67 -21.41 4.30 -6.57
CA ALA A 67 -20.57 4.17 -5.39
C ALA A 67 -19.74 5.44 -5.15
N CYS A 68 -19.99 6.11 -4.01
CA CYS A 68 -19.34 7.36 -3.62
C CYS A 68 -18.40 7.20 -2.42
N GLY A 69 -17.75 6.04 -2.26
CA GLY A 69 -16.83 5.80 -1.13
C GLY A 69 -15.72 6.85 -1.03
N VAL A 70 -15.29 7.41 -2.16
CA VAL A 70 -14.29 8.49 -2.23
C VAL A 70 -14.77 9.80 -1.59
N LEU A 71 -16.09 10.02 -1.50
CA LEU A 71 -16.73 11.20 -0.90
C LEU A 71 -17.03 11.01 0.59
N SER A 72 -16.66 9.86 1.18
CA SER A 72 -16.75 9.68 2.63
C SER A 72 -15.63 10.44 3.34
N GLU A 73 -15.89 10.84 4.59
CA GLU A 73 -14.91 11.56 5.42
C GLU A 73 -13.69 10.69 5.73
N ASP A 74 -13.89 9.38 5.96
CA ASP A 74 -12.85 8.51 6.51
C ASP A 74 -12.01 7.80 5.44
N ALA A 75 -12.59 7.34 4.32
CA ALA A 75 -11.93 6.34 3.47
C ALA A 75 -10.60 6.80 2.86
N VAL A 76 -10.53 8.03 2.33
CA VAL A 76 -9.29 8.56 1.76
C VAL A 76 -8.33 9.01 2.86
N TYR A 77 -8.86 9.52 3.98
CA TYR A 77 -8.06 9.92 5.13
C TYR A 77 -7.32 8.74 5.75
N ASP A 78 -8.02 7.63 6.01
CA ASP A 78 -7.45 6.39 6.55
C ASP A 78 -6.39 5.83 5.61
N LEU A 79 -6.67 5.81 4.30
CA LEU A 79 -5.71 5.37 3.29
C LEU A 79 -4.42 6.23 3.29
N MET A 80 -4.53 7.55 3.49
CA MET A 80 -3.36 8.42 3.63
C MET A 80 -2.52 8.07 4.87
N GLY A 81 -3.17 7.71 5.97
CA GLY A 81 -2.54 7.21 7.18
C GLY A 81 -1.79 5.89 6.93
N GLU A 82 -2.48 4.89 6.38
CA GLU A 82 -1.90 3.59 6.02
C GLU A 82 -0.72 3.73 5.05
N HIS A 83 -0.84 4.61 4.05
CA HIS A 83 0.25 4.93 3.13
C HIS A 83 1.49 5.45 3.88
N PHE A 84 1.31 6.39 4.81
CA PHE A 84 2.41 6.96 5.58
C PHE A 84 3.07 5.93 6.49
N GLU A 85 2.29 5.14 7.22
CA GLU A 85 2.80 4.08 8.09
C GLU A 85 3.55 3.01 7.29
N THR A 86 3.02 2.62 6.13
CA THR A 86 3.69 1.67 5.22
C THR A 86 5.04 2.21 4.75
N ALA A 87 5.12 3.50 4.39
CA ALA A 87 6.37 4.12 3.97
C ALA A 87 7.45 4.09 5.08
N LEU A 88 7.06 4.31 6.34
CA LEU A 88 7.97 4.20 7.48
C LEU A 88 8.48 2.76 7.65
N GLN A 89 7.59 1.77 7.58
CA GLN A 89 7.96 0.36 7.69
C GLN A 89 8.92 -0.08 6.57
N LEU A 90 8.70 0.40 5.34
CA LEU A 90 9.60 0.16 4.21
C LEU A 90 10.99 0.80 4.43
N LEU A 91 11.04 2.01 4.97
CA LEU A 91 12.29 2.70 5.30
C LEU A 91 13.08 1.96 6.39
N ASP A 92 12.40 1.52 7.45
CA ASP A 92 13.01 0.78 8.54
C ASP A 92 13.55 -0.58 8.07
N LEU A 93 12.73 -1.34 7.32
CA LEU A 93 13.12 -2.65 6.81
C LEU A 93 14.28 -2.53 5.82
N SER A 94 14.22 -1.59 4.87
CA SER A 94 15.32 -1.38 3.91
C SER A 94 16.61 -0.98 4.63
N SER A 95 16.54 -0.11 5.64
CA SER A 95 17.69 0.26 6.45
C SER A 95 18.27 -0.93 7.23
N ALA A 96 17.44 -1.81 7.75
CA ALA A 96 17.88 -3.04 8.42
C ALA A 96 18.56 -3.99 7.43
N MET A 97 17.95 -4.25 6.26
CA MET A 97 18.51 -5.13 5.23
C MET A 97 19.88 -4.64 4.71
N LEU A 98 20.06 -3.33 4.56
CA LEU A 98 21.32 -2.75 4.07
C LEU A 98 22.48 -2.87 5.08
N LYS A 99 22.21 -3.00 6.37
CA LYS A 99 23.24 -3.19 7.41
C LYS A 99 23.83 -4.60 7.43
N GLU A 100 23.12 -5.57 6.86
CA GLU A 100 23.52 -6.98 6.81
C GLU A 100 24.42 -7.32 5.61
N ARG A 101 24.84 -6.31 4.84
CA ARG A 101 25.69 -6.44 3.65
C ARG A 101 26.98 -5.66 3.81
#